data_AF-X1I8U3-F1
#
_entry.id   AF-X1I8U3-F1
#
_cell.length_a   1.000
_cell.length_b   1.000
_cell.length_c   1.000
_cell.angle_alpha   90.00
_cell.angle_beta   90.00
_cell.angle_gamma   90.00
#
_symmetry.space_group_name_H-M   'P 1'
#
loop_
_entity.id
_entity.type
_entity.pdbx_description
1 polymer ?
#
loop_
_entity_poly.entity_id
_entity_poly.type
_entity_poly.pdbx_seq_one_letter_code
_entity_poly.pdbx_strand_id
1 'polypeptide(L)'
;TGKDADDSLSDVPYIKGSWFLQYLEEKFGRENFDAFLRGYFDHFAFQSITTDQFVGYLKANLLDKYPGKVSMAEVDAWLHQPGIPA
;
A
#
# COMPACT_ATOMS: atom_id res chain seq x y z
N THR A 1 7.43 -25.95 -10.08
CA THR A 1 8.75 -25.31 -10.16
C THR A 1 8.61 -23.93 -9.56
N GLY A 2 8.97 -23.80 -8.29
CA GLY A 2 8.92 -22.51 -7.60
C GLY A 2 9.95 -21.59 -8.22
N LYS A 3 9.52 -20.39 -8.62
CA LYS A 3 10.47 -19.34 -9.01
C LYS A 3 11.32 -19.03 -7.78
N ASP A 4 12.64 -19.09 -7.93
CA ASP A 4 13.56 -18.62 -6.91
C ASP A 4 13.21 -17.16 -6.57
N ALA A 5 13.20 -16.83 -5.28
CA ALA A 5 12.83 -15.50 -4.80
C ALA A 5 13.68 -14.39 -5.45
N ASP A 6 14.92 -14.73 -5.83
CA ASP A 6 15.85 -13.87 -6.56
C ASP A 6 15.33 -13.43 -7.93
N ASP A 7 14.59 -14.27 -8.64
CA ASP A 7 14.04 -13.97 -9.97
C ASP A 7 12.86 -12.98 -9.92
N SER A 8 12.35 -12.71 -8.71
CA SER A 8 11.33 -11.70 -8.44
C SER A 8 11.89 -10.36 -7.93
N LEU A 9 13.20 -10.29 -7.66
CA LEU A 9 13.91 -9.07 -7.31
C LEU A 9 14.15 -8.23 -8.57
N SER A 10 13.11 -7.53 -9.00
CA SER A 10 13.23 -6.43 -9.97
C SER A 10 13.13 -5.09 -9.25
N ASP A 11 13.48 -3.97 -9.89
CA ASP A 11 13.26 -2.62 -9.34
C ASP A 11 11.76 -2.26 -9.24
N VAL A 12 10.90 -3.05 -9.88
CA VAL A 12 9.46 -2.81 -10.02
C VAL A 12 8.74 -2.70 -8.66
N PRO A 13 8.92 -3.60 -7.68
CA PRO A 13 8.25 -3.50 -6.38
C PRO A 13 8.71 -2.27 -5.59
N TYR A 14 10.00 -1.89 -5.69
CA TYR A 14 10.55 -0.71 -5.03
C TYR A 14 9.98 0.58 -5.62
N ILE A 15 10.05 0.74 -6.93
CA ILE A 15 9.58 1.96 -7.61
C ILE A 15 8.05 2.06 -7.50
N LYS A 16 7.33 0.99 -7.89
CA LYS A 16 5.86 0.99 -7.87
C LYS A 16 5.31 1.12 -6.45
N GLY A 17 5.92 0.46 -5.47
CA GLY A 17 5.54 0.57 -4.07
C GLY A 17 5.73 2.00 -3.54
N SER A 18 6.86 2.64 -3.83
CA SER A 18 7.10 4.02 -3.42
C SER A 18 6.09 4.99 -4.05
N TRP A 19 5.78 4.83 -5.34
CA TRP A 19 4.79 5.65 -6.03
C TRP A 19 3.38 5.43 -5.52
N PHE A 20 3.02 4.20 -5.15
CA PHE A 20 1.74 3.95 -4.51
C PHE A 20 1.61 4.68 -3.17
N LEU A 21 2.64 4.64 -2.33
CA LEU A 21 2.65 5.36 -1.05
C LEU A 21 2.63 6.88 -1.26
N GLN A 22 3.34 7.40 -2.26
CA GLN A 22 3.29 8.81 -2.62
C GLN A 22 1.89 9.22 -3.13
N TYR A 23 1.25 8.40 -3.95
CA TYR A 23 -0.12 8.62 -4.40
C TYR A 23 -1.10 8.70 -3.20
N LEU A 24 -0.95 7.82 -2.22
CA LEU A 24 -1.75 7.90 -0.98
C LEU A 24 -1.44 9.18 -0.19
N GLU A 25 -0.17 9.56 -0.07
CA GLU A 25 0.24 10.83 0.56
C GLU A 25 -0.43 12.03 -0.10
N GLU A 26 -0.43 12.10 -1.44
CA GLU A 26 -1.05 13.20 -2.20
C GLU A 26 -2.57 13.26 -2.02
N LYS A 27 -3.25 12.11 -1.97
CA LYS A 27 -4.72 12.05 -1.81
C LYS A 27 -5.17 12.36 -0.39
N PHE A 28 -4.44 11.86 0.60
CA PHE A 28 -4.84 11.96 2.01
C PHE A 28 -4.20 13.15 2.75
N GLY A 29 -3.10 13.68 2.22
CA GLY A 29 -2.26 14.70 2.85
C GLY A 29 -1.34 14.11 3.92
N ARG A 30 -0.19 14.77 4.14
CA ARG A 30 0.85 14.38 5.10
C ARG A 30 0.31 14.05 6.49
N GLU A 31 -0.53 14.91 7.05
CA GLU A 31 -1.02 14.73 8.42
C GLU A 31 -1.74 13.39 8.61
N ASN A 32 -2.70 13.09 7.73
CA ASN A 32 -3.49 11.86 7.80
C ASN A 32 -2.67 10.63 7.43
N PHE A 33 -1.80 10.77 6.42
CA PHE A 33 -0.97 9.67 5.94
C PHE A 33 0.16 9.31 6.94
N ASP A 34 0.83 10.30 7.53
CA ASP A 34 1.87 10.09 8.54
C ASP A 34 1.27 9.49 9.83
N ALA A 35 0.03 9.84 10.18
CA ALA A 35 -0.69 9.19 11.28
C ALA A 35 -1.01 7.72 10.97
N PHE A 36 -1.47 7.43 9.75
CA PHE A 36 -1.69 6.06 9.27
C PHE A 36 -0.39 5.24 9.28
N LEU A 37 0.70 5.77 8.74
CA LEU A 37 2.00 5.08 8.66
C LEU A 37 2.56 4.75 10.03
N ARG A 38 2.53 5.70 10.97
CA ARG A 38 2.95 5.45 12.35
C ARG A 38 2.13 4.33 12.98
N GLY A 39 0.80 4.44 12.89
CA GLY A 39 -0.09 3.40 13.41
C GLY A 39 0.14 2.02 12.76
N TYR A 40 0.42 1.99 11.46
CA TYR A 40 0.76 0.75 10.74
C TYR A 40 2.01 0.07 11.31
N PHE A 41 3.09 0.82 11.49
CA PHE A 41 4.34 0.27 12.06
C PHE A 41 4.18 -0.14 13.52
N ASP A 42 3.42 0.61 14.33
CA ASP A 42 3.12 0.25 15.71
C ASP A 42 2.27 -1.03 15.79
N HIS A 43 1.24 -1.15 14.94
CA HIS A 43 0.31 -2.27 14.95
C HIS A 43 0.96 -3.59 14.51
N PHE A 44 1.84 -3.54 13.53
CA PHE A 44 2.54 -4.71 12.98
C PHE A 44 3.99 -4.83 13.47
N ALA A 45 4.35 -4.13 14.54
CA ALA A 45 5.67 -4.23 15.14
C ALA A 45 6.03 -5.69 15.44
N PHE A 46 7.20 -6.12 14.98
CA PHE A 46 7.74 -7.48 15.15
C PHE A 46 6.86 -8.60 14.57
N GLN A 47 6.01 -8.29 13.60
CA GLN A 47 5.16 -9.27 12.91
C GLN A 47 5.51 -9.34 11.42
N SER A 48 5.33 -10.52 10.82
CA SER A 48 5.26 -10.66 9.38
C SER A 48 3.80 -10.54 8.95
N ILE A 49 3.55 -9.84 7.84
CA ILE A 49 2.20 -9.67 7.31
C ILE A 49 2.11 -10.03 5.84
N THR A 50 0.91 -10.39 5.41
CA THR A 50 0.56 -10.57 4.01
C THR A 50 0.03 -9.27 3.40
N THR A 51 0.00 -9.21 2.07
CA THR A 51 -0.63 -8.08 1.34
C THR A 51 -2.08 -7.88 1.75
N ASP A 52 -2.86 -8.95 1.94
CA ASP A 52 -4.26 -8.85 2.35
C ASP A 52 -4.42 -8.20 3.73
N GLN A 53 -3.50 -8.48 4.65
CA GLN A 53 -3.48 -7.83 5.97
C GLN A 53 -3.16 -6.34 5.85
N PHE A 54 -2.20 -5.96 4.99
CA PHE A 54 -1.93 -4.56 4.67
C PHE A 54 -3.18 -3.87 4.08
N VAL A 55 -3.83 -4.49 3.09
CA VAL A 55 -5.02 -3.93 2.42
C VAL A 55 -6.18 -3.76 3.39
N GLY A 56 -6.42 -4.76 4.25
CA GLY A 56 -7.43 -4.66 5.30
C GLY A 56 -7.15 -3.50 6.27
N TYR A 57 -5.88 -3.36 6.69
CA TYR A 57 -5.47 -2.26 7.56
C TYR A 57 -5.58 -0.89 6.89
N LEU A 58 -5.16 -0.77 5.63
CA LEU A 58 -5.29 0.43 4.79
C LEU A 58 -6.76 0.85 4.66
N LYS A 59 -7.65 -0.10 4.36
CA LYS A 59 -9.08 0.17 4.24
C LYS A 59 -9.64 0.73 5.55
N ALA A 60 -9.43 0.03 6.66
CA ALA A 60 -10.00 0.39 7.95
C ALA A 60 -9.41 1.68 8.55
N ASN A 61 -8.14 1.95 8.30
CA ASN A 61 -7.41 3.04 8.99
C ASN A 61 -7.13 4.27 8.14
N LEU A 62 -7.42 4.23 6.84
CA LEU A 62 -7.25 5.38 5.96
C LEU A 62 -8.48 5.60 5.06
N LEU A 63 -8.87 4.63 4.25
CA LEU A 63 -9.95 4.81 3.25
C LEU A 63 -11.31 5.03 3.92
N ASP A 64 -11.68 4.18 4.88
CA ASP A 64 -12.98 4.28 5.57
C ASP A 64 -13.04 5.49 6.51
N LYS A 65 -11.89 5.98 7.00
CA LYS A 65 -11.81 7.20 7.82
C LYS A 65 -11.95 8.47 6.99
N TYR A 66 -11.50 8.43 5.73
CA TYR A 66 -11.56 9.57 4.80
C TYR A 66 -12.21 9.13 3.47
N PRO A 67 -13.52 8.84 3.48
CA PRO A 67 -14.22 8.28 2.33
C PRO A 67 -14.20 9.24 1.13
N GLY A 68 -14.24 8.67 -0.08
CA GLY A 68 -14.33 9.42 -1.34
C GLY A 68 -13.00 9.94 -1.91
N LYS A 69 -11.86 9.68 -1.25
CA LYS A 69 -10.53 10.09 -1.72
C LYS A 69 -9.85 9.07 -2.63
N VAL A 70 -9.89 7.80 -2.24
CA VAL A 70 -9.33 6.65 -2.95
C VAL A 70 -10.28 5.47 -2.76
N SER A 71 -10.54 4.74 -3.82
CA SER A 71 -11.38 3.55 -3.86
C SER A 71 -10.57 2.26 -3.71
N MET A 72 -11.24 1.18 -3.32
CA MET A 72 -10.62 -0.15 -3.32
C MET A 72 -10.19 -0.62 -4.73
N ALA A 73 -10.88 -0.14 -5.78
CA ALA A 73 -10.50 -0.45 -7.15
C ALA A 73 -9.17 0.21 -7.54
N GLU A 74 -8.92 1.44 -7.09
CA GLU A 74 -7.63 2.11 -7.28
C GLU A 74 -6.51 1.38 -6.52
N VAL A 75 -6.77 0.95 -5.28
CA VAL A 75 -5.81 0.13 -4.50
C VAL A 75 -5.49 -1.17 -5.23
N ASP A 76 -6.51 -1.89 -5.73
CA ASP A 76 -6.34 -3.13 -6.49
C ASP A 76 -5.50 -2.90 -7.76
N ALA A 77 -5.75 -1.80 -8.48
CA ALA A 77 -4.95 -1.42 -9.66
C ALA A 77 -3.48 -1.21 -9.32
N TRP A 78 -3.19 -0.52 -8.20
CA TRP A 78 -1.81 -0.33 -7.72
C TRP A 78 -1.14 -1.64 -7.32
N LEU A 79 -1.86 -2.59 -6.75
CA LEU A 79 -1.26 -3.83 -6.22
C LEU A 79 -1.13 -4.93 -7.28
N HIS A 80 -2.10 -5.06 -8.18
CA HIS A 80 -2.24 -6.26 -9.01
C HIS A 80 -2.13 -6.01 -10.52
N GLN A 81 -2.39 -4.79 -11.01
CA GLN A 81 -2.32 -4.51 -12.44
C GLN A 81 -0.89 -4.18 -12.89
N PRO A 82 -0.48 -4.54 -14.10
CA PRO A 82 0.83 -4.16 -14.64
C PRO A 82 0.89 -2.64 -14.92
N GLY A 83 2.10 -2.09 -14.88
CA GLY A 83 2.33 -0.65 -15.10
C GLY A 83 1.94 0.22 -13.91
N ILE A 84 1.87 1.53 -14.15
CA ILE A 84 1.44 2.53 -13.15
C ILE A 84 0.01 2.97 -13.49
N PRO A 85 -0.93 2.91 -12.54
CA PRO A 85 -2.27 3.43 -12.75
C PRO A 85 -2.25 4.92 -13.15
N ALA A 86 -3.18 5.31 -14.03
CA ALA A 86 -3.33 6.69 -14.50
C ALA A 86 -4.01 7.59 -13.46
#